data_AF-A0A951RV87-F1
#
_entry.id   AF-A0A951RV87-F1
#
_cell.length_a   1.000
_cell.length_b   1.000
_cell.length_c   1.000
_cell.angle_alpha   90.00
_cell.angle_beta   90.00
_cell.angle_gamma   90.00
#
_symmetry.space_group_name_H-M   'P 1'
#
loop_
_entity.id
_entity.type
_entity.pdbx_description
1 polymer ?
#
loop_
_entity_poly.entity_id
_entity_poly.type
_entity_poly.pdbx_seq_one_letter_code
_entity_poly.pdbx_strand_id
1 'polypeptide(L)' 'MNAKDQLKVTKAGFTIVRADFENLRIKHKTGFQEWSTLEKGFKSKAALQRRMKELLEKDLIVED' A
#
# COMPACT_ATOMS: atom_id res chain seq x y z
N MET A 1 2.90 -11.31 -1.88
CA MET A 1 2.71 -11.99 -0.57
C MET A 1 1.42 -12.86 -0.56
N ASN A 2 1.28 -13.90 0.27
CA ASN A 2 0.01 -14.65 0.36
C ASN A 2 -0.94 -14.04 1.42
N ALA A 3 -2.23 -14.38 1.40
CA ALA A 3 -3.21 -13.79 2.32
C ALA A 3 -2.91 -14.07 3.81
N LYS A 4 -2.32 -15.22 4.15
CA LYS A 4 -1.93 -15.55 5.53
C LYS A 4 -0.76 -14.69 6.01
N ASP A 5 0.18 -14.40 5.12
CA ASP A 5 1.33 -13.56 5.43
C ASP A 5 0.93 -12.09 5.53
N GLN A 6 0.02 -11.61 4.68
CA GLN A 6 -0.61 -10.30 4.86
C GLN A 6 -1.25 -10.18 6.25
N LEU A 7 -1.98 -11.19 6.70
CA LEU A 7 -2.59 -11.22 8.04
C LEU A 7 -1.57 -11.18 9.17
N LYS A 8 -0.42 -11.86 9.04
CA LYS A 8 0.64 -11.82 10.06
C LYS A 8 1.27 -10.43 10.14
N VAL A 9 1.59 -9.86 8.97
CA VAL A 9 2.19 -8.54 8.82
C VAL A 9 1.25 -7.47 9.39
N THR A 10 -0.04 -7.50 9.04
CA THR A 10 -1.01 -6.55 9.58
C THR A 10 -1.28 -6.75 11.08
N LYS A 11 -1.26 -7.99 11.59
CA LYS A 11 -1.31 -8.27 13.04
C LYS A 11 -0.09 -7.73 13.79
N ALA A 12 1.08 -7.71 13.16
CA ALA A 12 2.29 -7.11 13.72
C ALA A 12 2.30 -5.57 13.67
N GLY A 13 1.23 -4.94 13.18
CA GLY A 13 1.08 -3.48 13.13
C GLY A 13 1.56 -2.84 11.82
N PHE A 14 1.99 -3.64 10.84
CA PHE A 14 2.39 -3.11 9.54
C PHE A 14 1.19 -2.76 8.67
N THR A 15 1.37 -1.72 7.87
CA THR A 15 0.45 -1.31 6.81
C THR A 15 0.98 -1.83 5.49
N ILE A 16 0.14 -2.56 4.77
CA ILE A 16 0.49 -3.06 3.44
C ILE A 16 -0.03 -2.05 2.42
N VAL A 17 0.81 -1.62 1.49
CA VAL A 17 0.44 -0.70 0.40
C VAL A 17 0.56 -1.40 -0.95
N ARG A 18 -0.27 -0.98 -1.91
CA ARG A 18 -0.26 -1.47 -3.29
C ARG A 18 -0.54 -0.35 -4.27
N ALA A 19 0.23 -0.31 -5.36
CA ALA A 19 -0.01 0.58 -6.49
C ALA A 19 -1.14 0.05 -7.40
N ASP A 20 -2.11 0.89 -7.73
CA ASP A 20 -3.11 0.66 -8.77
C ASP A 20 -2.82 1.62 -9.94
N PHE A 21 -2.07 1.11 -10.93
CA PHE A 21 -1.58 1.90 -12.07
C PHE A 21 -2.65 2.22 -13.10
N GLU A 22 -3.75 1.47 -13.14
CA GLU A 22 -4.87 1.71 -14.05
C GLU A 22 -5.68 2.91 -13.58
N ASN A 23 -5.96 2.98 -12.27
CA ASN A 23 -6.74 4.04 -11.68
C ASN A 23 -5.88 5.17 -11.08
N LEU A 24 -4.56 5.08 -11.23
CA LEU A 24 -3.57 6.01 -10.67
C LEU A 24 -3.91 6.35 -9.21
N ARG A 25 -3.91 5.32 -8.35
CA ARG A 25 -4.16 5.41 -6.91
C ARG A 25 -3.29 4.44 -6.12
N ILE A 26 -3.05 4.76 -4.86
CA ILE A 26 -2.39 3.85 -3.90
C ILE A 26 -3.48 3.29 -3.00
N LYS A 27 -3.49 1.97 -2.85
CA LYS A 27 -4.34 1.27 -1.90
C LYS A 27 -3.53 0.86 -0.69
N HIS A 28 -4.19 0.75 0.46
CA HIS A 28 -3.58 0.22 1.66
C HIS A 28 -4.49 -0.81 2.33
N LYS A 29 -3.89 -1.64 3.18
CA LYS A 29 -4.55 -2.63 4.00
C LYS A 29 -3.94 -2.62 5.40
N THR A 30 -4.79 -2.46 6.41
CA THR A 30 -4.44 -2.41 7.82
C THR A 30 -5.30 -3.38 8.62
N GLY A 31 -4.69 -4.14 9.53
CA GLY A 31 -5.39 -5.17 10.30
C GLY A 31 -6.12 -6.21 9.43
N PHE A 32 -7.41 -6.41 9.72
CA PHE A 32 -8.30 -7.31 8.99
C PHE A 32 -9.17 -6.60 7.94
N GLN A 33 -8.95 -5.30 7.70
CA GLN A 33 -9.77 -4.55 6.77
C GLN A 33 -9.51 -4.95 5.32
N GLU A 34 -10.52 -4.76 4.48
CA GLU A 34 -10.39 -4.85 3.04
C GLU A 34 -9.56 -3.70 2.47
N TRP A 35 -9.07 -3.89 1.24
CA TRP A 35 -8.27 -2.89 0.54
C TRP A 35 -9.01 -1.55 0.45
N SER A 36 -8.40 -0.51 1.00
CA SER A 36 -8.94 0.85 1.00
C SER A 36 -8.05 1.77 0.17
N THR A 37 -8.63 2.86 -0.34
CA THR A 37 -7.83 3.85 -1.10
C THR A 37 -7.12 4.77 -0.13
N LEU A 38 -5.79 4.79 -0.16
CA LEU A 38 -4.97 5.67 0.65
C LEU A 38 -4.90 7.06 0.02
N GLU A 39 -4.53 7.09 -1.27
CA GLU A 39 -4.28 8.32 -2.02
C GLU A 39 -4.68 8.10 -3.48
N LYS A 40 -5.26 9.13 -4.12
CA LYS A 40 -5.74 9.08 -5.50
C LYS A 40 -5.52 10.43 -6.20
N GLY A 41 -5.60 10.43 -7.53
CA GLY A 41 -5.45 11.66 -8.33
C GLY A 41 -4.00 11.92 -8.75
N PHE A 42 -3.18 10.88 -8.86
CA PHE A 42 -1.83 11.02 -9.38
C PHE A 42 -1.87 11.42 -10.86
N LYS A 43 -1.02 12.39 -11.23
CA LYS A 43 -0.93 12.88 -12.63
C LYS A 43 -0.30 11.87 -13.59
N SER A 44 0.49 10.94 -13.09
CA SER A 44 1.20 9.94 -13.91
C SER A 44 1.63 8.73 -13.07
N LYS A 45 1.97 7.63 -13.75
CA LYS A 45 2.53 6.43 -13.12
C LYS A 45 3.83 6.73 -12.36
N ALA A 46 4.67 7.61 -12.90
CA ALA A 46 5.91 8.03 -12.26
C ALA A 46 5.66 8.80 -10.95
N ALA A 47 4.63 9.65 -10.90
CA ALA A 47 4.24 10.34 -9.67
C ALA A 47 3.77 9.36 -8.59
N LEU A 48 2.98 8.37 -8.97
CA LEU A 48 2.53 7.30 -8.07
C LEU A 48 3.72 6.51 -7.52
N GLN A 49 4.68 6.11 -8.36
CA GLN A 49 5.87 5.36 -7.92
C GLN A 49 6.74 6.14 -6.95
N ARG A 50 6.94 7.44 -7.18
CA ARG A 50 7.67 8.30 -6.23
C ARG A 50 6.99 8.31 -4.87
N ARG A 51 5.66 8.49 -4.86
CA ARG A 51 4.89 8.47 -3.62
C ARG A 51 4.93 7.11 -2.92
N MET A 52 4.87 6.03 -3.69
CA MET A 52 5.01 4.67 -3.17
C MET A 52 6.37 4.48 -2.50
N LYS A 53 7.45 4.96 -3.12
CA LYS A 53 8.80 4.89 -2.55
C LYS A 53 8.90 5.68 -1.24
N GLU A 54 8.35 6.89 -1.17
CA GLU A 54 8.28 7.67 0.08
C GLU A 54 7.50 6.96 1.19
N LEU A 55 6.46 6.20 0.84
CA LEU A 55 5.70 5.41 1.81
C LEU A 55 6.52 4.23 2.34
N LEU A 56 7.29 3.56 1.47
CA LEU A 56 8.15 2.43 1.82
C LEU A 56 9.41 2.83 2.62
N GLU A 57 9.71 4.13 2.71
CA GLU A 57 10.74 4.64 3.63
C GLU A 57 10.30 4.61 5.10
N LYS A 58 9.00 4.38 5.38
CA LYS A 58 8.48 4.24 6.74
C LYS A 58 8.61 2.81 7.24
N ASP A 59 9.13 2.65 8.47
CA ASP A 59 9.41 1.34 9.09
C ASP A 59 8.20 0.39 9.18
N LEU A 60 6.97 0.94 9.25
CA LEU A 60 5.75 0.16 9.41
C LEU A 60 4.95 -0.01 8.11
N ILE A 61 5.54 0.32 6.95
CA ILE A 61 4.88 0.19 5.66
C ILE A 61 5.63 -0.80 4.78
N VAL A 62 4.90 -1.75 4.18
CA VAL A 62 5.46 -2.74 3.27
C VAL A 62 4.64 -2.81 1.98
N GLU A 63 5.31 -3.18 0.88
CA GLU A 63 4.67 -3.46 -0.39
C GLU A 63 4.06 -4.87 -0.41
N ASP A 64 2.91 -5.02 -1.08
CA ASP A 64 2.18 -6.29 -1.21
C ASP A 64 2.74 -7.30 -2.23
#